data_AF-A0A177QLA8-F1
#
_entry.id   AF-A0A177QLA8-F1
#
_cell.length_a   1.000
_cell.length_b   1.000
_cell.length_c   1.000
_cell.angle_alpha   90.00
_cell.angle_beta   90.00
_cell.angle_gamma   90.00
#
_symmetry.space_group_name_H-M   'P 1'
#
loop_
_entity.id
_entity.type
_entity.pdbx_description
1 polymer ?
#
loop_
_entity_poly.entity_id
_entity_poly.type
_entity_poly.pdbx_seq_one_letter_code
_entity_poly.pdbx_strand_id
1 'polypeptide(L)'
;MEHLLEYAGSVHIYLGPYRGNPISLYLKRTETGCQISPKVYPWNDVVGSGETPNKAAADFEEKWKAKGLSADMYSGPSWEGGIKPEKPAPPKPPAAPKPAVPTAASAPDGQPSGPVSSPSTPANATSAPAPALAAHPTDKSS
;
A
#
# COMPACT_ATOMS: atom_id res chain seq x y z
N MET A 1 -21.42 -19.13 0.63
CA MET A 1 -20.27 -19.69 1.36
C MET A 1 -20.12 -18.96 2.67
N GLU A 2 -20.04 -19.69 3.77
CA GLU A 2 -19.65 -19.13 5.06
C GLU A 2 -18.17 -18.75 4.95
N HIS A 3 -17.91 -17.47 4.65
CA HIS A 3 -16.55 -16.98 4.59
C HIS A 3 -15.97 -17.00 6.01
N LEU A 4 -15.02 -17.90 6.25
CA LEU A 4 -14.30 -18.04 7.50
C LEU A 4 -13.73 -16.67 7.90
N LEU A 5 -14.04 -16.22 9.11
CA LEU A 5 -13.47 -15.01 9.68
C LEU A 5 -12.06 -15.34 10.16
N GLU A 6 -11.07 -14.78 9.47
CA GLU A 6 -9.66 -14.90 9.83
C GLU A 6 -9.34 -13.82 10.87
N TYR A 7 -8.58 -14.17 11.91
CA TYR A 7 -8.12 -13.18 12.88
C TYR A 7 -7.08 -12.26 12.20
N ALA A 8 -7.41 -10.98 12.10
CA ALA A 8 -6.58 -9.99 11.40
C ALA A 8 -5.70 -9.18 12.35
N GLY A 9 -6.07 -9.12 13.63
CA GLY A 9 -5.36 -8.30 14.60
C GLY A 9 -6.23 -7.88 15.78
N SER A 10 -5.73 -6.93 16.57
CA SER A 10 -6.49 -6.35 17.68
C SER A 10 -6.22 -4.86 17.84
N VAL A 11 -7.22 -4.14 18.32
CA VAL A 11 -7.10 -2.71 18.69
C VAL A 11 -7.43 -2.57 20.17
N HIS A 12 -6.69 -1.71 20.86
CA HIS A 12 -7.00 -1.42 22.26
C HIS A 12 -7.54 -0.01 22.38
N ILE A 13 -8.52 0.18 23.26
CA ILE A 13 -9.08 1.50 23.55
C ILE A 13 -8.71 1.86 24.98
N TYR A 14 -8.33 3.12 25.18
CA TYR A 14 -8.02 3.73 26.47
C TYR A 14 -9.12 4.73 26.82
N LEU A 15 -9.72 4.54 27.98
CA LEU A 15 -10.71 5.45 28.56
C LEU A 15 -10.07 6.08 29.80
N GLY A 16 -9.31 7.17 29.59
CA GLY A 16 -8.50 7.80 30.63
C GLY A 16 -7.38 6.85 31.11
N PRO A 17 -7.25 6.58 32.43
CA PRO A 17 -6.21 5.67 32.94
C PRO A 17 -6.52 4.18 32.70
N TYR A 18 -7.72 3.85 32.23
CA TYR A 18 -8.13 2.46 32.02
C TYR A 18 -7.83 1.99 30.60
N ARG A 19 -7.02 0.93 30.50
CA ARG A 19 -6.90 0.06 29.32
C ARG A 19 -8.12 -0.86 29.27
N GLY A 20 -8.97 -0.69 28.25
CA GLY A 20 -10.02 -1.66 27.96
C GLY A 20 -9.44 -2.97 27.41
N ASN A 21 -10.27 -4.01 27.38
CA ASN A 21 -9.90 -5.28 26.76
C ASN A 21 -9.57 -5.08 25.26
N PRO A 22 -8.60 -5.83 24.71
CA PRO A 22 -8.33 -5.83 23.28
C PRO A 22 -9.60 -6.18 22.50
N ILE A 23 -9.87 -5.39 21.47
CA ILE A 23 -10.93 -5.64 20.51
C ILE A 23 -10.33 -6.39 19.33
N SER A 24 -10.74 -7.63 19.14
CA SER A 24 -10.31 -8.44 17.99
C SER A 24 -10.90 -7.90 16.69
N LEU A 25 -10.04 -7.82 15.68
CA LEU A 25 -10.35 -7.48 14.31
C LEU A 25 -10.35 -8.75 13.48
N TYR A 26 -11.36 -8.89 12.64
CA TYR A 26 -11.51 -10.07 11.80
C TYR A 26 -11.51 -9.68 10.32
N LEU A 27 -10.74 -10.40 9.54
CA LEU A 27 -10.73 -10.35 8.09
C LEU A 27 -11.77 -11.33 7.55
N LYS A 28 -12.67 -10.81 6.74
CA LYS A 28 -13.60 -11.58 5.92
C LYS A 28 -13.21 -11.37 4.47
N ARG A 29 -12.78 -12.44 3.80
CA ARG A 29 -12.60 -12.43 2.34
C ARG A 29 -13.96 -12.62 1.69
N THR A 30 -14.24 -11.88 0.64
CA THR A 30 -15.47 -11.91 -0.15
C THR A 30 -15.10 -12.08 -1.62
N GLU A 31 -16.05 -12.40 -2.48
CA GLU A 31 -15.78 -12.64 -3.92
C GLU A 31 -15.18 -11.40 -4.61
N THR A 32 -15.46 -10.21 -4.10
CA THR A 32 -15.03 -8.92 -4.68
C THR A 32 -13.89 -8.24 -3.92
N GLY A 33 -13.39 -8.83 -2.83
CA GLY A 33 -12.31 -8.25 -2.02
C GLY A 33 -12.30 -8.69 -0.56
N CYS A 34 -11.61 -7.90 0.26
CA CYS A 34 -11.37 -8.14 1.68
C CYS A 34 -12.09 -7.09 2.54
N GLN A 35 -12.66 -7.53 3.66
CA GLN A 35 -13.27 -6.65 4.66
C GLN A 35 -12.69 -6.93 6.03
N ILE A 36 -12.34 -5.88 6.78
CA ILE A 36 -11.85 -5.97 8.16
C ILE A 36 -12.83 -5.25 9.08
N SER A 37 -13.30 -5.93 10.11
CA SER A 37 -14.20 -5.32 11.10
C SER A 37 -14.07 -5.99 12.47
N PRO A 38 -14.24 -5.23 13.56
CA PRO A 38 -14.50 -5.81 14.87
C PRO A 38 -15.92 -6.37 14.93
N LYS A 39 -16.13 -7.35 15.79
CA LYS A 39 -17.47 -7.92 16.06
C LYS A 39 -18.16 -7.33 17.28
N VAL A 40 -17.43 -6.56 18.08
CA VAL A 40 -17.92 -6.04 19.36
C VAL A 40 -18.61 -4.68 19.18
N TYR A 41 -19.75 -4.51 19.87
CA TYR A 41 -20.42 -3.22 20.00
C TYR A 41 -19.62 -2.28 20.92
N PRO A 42 -19.52 -0.96 20.66
CA PRO A 42 -20.16 -0.18 19.59
C PRO A 42 -19.34 -0.06 18.29
N TRP A 43 -18.29 -0.86 18.15
CA TRP A 43 -17.29 -0.70 17.09
C TRP A 43 -17.61 -1.51 15.83
N ASN A 44 -18.60 -2.41 15.89
CA ASN A 44 -19.04 -3.28 14.80
C ASN A 44 -19.43 -2.52 13.52
N ASP A 45 -19.78 -1.24 13.62
CA ASP A 45 -20.12 -0.39 12.48
C ASP A 45 -18.87 0.09 11.69
N VAL A 46 -17.67 -0.04 12.26
CA VAL A 46 -16.43 0.31 11.55
C VAL A 46 -15.98 -0.87 10.70
N VAL A 47 -16.22 -0.78 9.39
CA VAL A 47 -15.82 -1.81 8.43
C VAL A 47 -14.84 -1.22 7.43
N GLY A 48 -13.60 -1.70 7.46
CA GLY A 48 -12.60 -1.45 6.44
C GLY A 48 -12.80 -2.37 5.24
N SER A 49 -12.72 -1.84 4.03
CA SER A 49 -12.90 -2.60 2.78
C SER A 49 -11.75 -2.32 1.82
N GLY A 50 -11.31 -3.34 1.08
CA GLY A 50 -10.28 -3.17 0.07
C GLY A 50 -10.09 -4.42 -0.78
N GLU A 51 -9.43 -4.29 -1.92
CA GLU A 51 -9.16 -5.43 -2.81
C GLU A 51 -8.21 -6.46 -2.16
N THR A 52 -7.29 -5.99 -1.31
CA THR A 52 -6.36 -6.79 -0.53
C THR A 52 -6.56 -6.60 0.97
N PRO A 53 -6.11 -7.54 1.83
CA PRO A 53 -6.13 -7.36 3.28
C PRO A 53 -5.42 -6.09 3.74
N ASN A 54 -4.31 -5.73 3.09
CA ASN A 54 -3.56 -4.50 3.39
C ASN A 54 -4.36 -3.23 3.09
N LYS A 55 -5.11 -3.20 1.99
CA LYS A 55 -6.00 -2.07 1.68
C LYS A 55 -7.19 -2.00 2.61
N ALA A 56 -7.80 -3.14 2.95
CA ALA A 56 -8.88 -3.19 3.93
C ALA A 56 -8.42 -2.70 5.31
N ALA A 57 -7.19 -3.01 5.72
CA ALA A 57 -6.58 -2.53 6.95
C ALA A 57 -6.37 -1.00 6.95
N ALA A 58 -5.86 -0.45 5.84
CA ALA A 58 -5.68 0.99 5.70
C ALA A 58 -7.03 1.76 5.74
N ASP A 59 -8.04 1.26 5.03
CA ASP A 59 -9.40 1.83 5.06
C ASP A 59 -10.04 1.71 6.45
N PHE A 60 -9.80 0.60 7.16
CA PHE A 60 -10.21 0.45 8.56
C PHE A 60 -9.59 1.52 9.46
N GLU A 61 -8.28 1.74 9.39
CA GLU A 61 -7.60 2.77 10.20
C GLU A 61 -8.14 4.18 9.94
N GLU A 62 -8.44 4.50 8.68
CA GLU A 62 -9.03 5.80 8.32
C GLU A 62 -10.43 5.96 8.92
N LYS A 63 -11.29 4.96 8.75
CA LYS A 63 -12.64 4.96 9.34
C LYS A 63 -12.62 4.94 10.87
N TRP A 64 -11.65 4.25 11.46
CA TRP A 64 -11.45 4.22 12.91
C TRP A 64 -11.07 5.59 13.46
N LYS A 65 -10.17 6.31 12.78
CA LYS A 65 -9.84 7.71 13.11
C LYS A 65 -11.04 8.65 12.93
N ALA A 66 -11.85 8.42 11.89
CA ALA A 66 -13.04 9.21 11.62
C ALA A 66 -14.18 9.03 12.66
N LYS A 67 -14.15 7.98 13.48
CA LYS A 67 -15.10 7.80 14.60
C LYS A 67 -14.99 8.85 15.71
N GLY A 68 -13.99 9.75 15.64
CA GLY A 68 -13.79 10.79 16.64
C GLY A 68 -13.05 10.32 17.89
N LEU A 69 -12.42 9.14 17.83
CA LEU A 69 -11.47 8.72 18.85
C LEU A 69 -10.13 9.43 18.61
N SER A 70 -9.68 10.21 19.59
CA SER A 70 -8.33 10.79 19.58
C SER A 70 -7.27 9.69 19.58
N ALA A 71 -6.10 9.96 18.99
CA ALA A 71 -5.00 8.99 18.93
C ALA A 71 -4.53 8.51 20.32
N ASP A 72 -4.72 9.32 21.37
CA ASP A 72 -4.42 8.94 22.75
C ASP A 72 -5.46 7.99 23.38
N MET A 73 -6.67 7.91 22.80
CA MET A 73 -7.77 7.07 23.29
C MET A 73 -7.76 5.66 22.71
N TYR A 74 -6.85 5.33 21.79
CA TYR A 74 -6.70 3.95 21.33
C TYR A 74 -5.27 3.66 20.89
N SER A 75 -4.84 2.42 21.05
CA SER A 75 -3.60 1.94 20.45
C SER A 75 -3.88 1.69 18.98
N GLY A 76 -2.97 2.09 18.09
CA GLY A 76 -3.04 1.69 16.68
C GLY A 76 -3.29 0.18 16.56
N PRO A 77 -4.08 -0.26 15.57
CA PRO A 77 -4.40 -1.67 15.41
C PRO A 77 -3.11 -2.49 15.23
N SER A 78 -2.97 -3.49 16.09
CA SER A 78 -1.90 -4.48 16.04
C SER A 78 -2.32 -5.52 15.02
N TRP A 79 -1.71 -5.45 13.83
CA TRP A 79 -2.01 -6.32 12.72
C TRP A 79 -1.24 -7.64 12.81
N GLU A 80 -1.92 -8.74 12.47
CA GLU A 80 -1.42 -10.10 12.54
C GLU A 80 -1.47 -10.75 11.15
N GLY A 81 -0.82 -11.91 10.96
CA GLY A 81 -0.88 -12.65 9.70
C GLY A 81 -0.18 -11.99 8.51
N GLY A 82 0.75 -11.06 8.76
CA GLY A 82 1.49 -10.36 7.70
C GLY A 82 0.75 -9.17 7.07
N ILE A 83 -0.38 -8.76 7.65
CA ILE A 83 -1.08 -7.53 7.26
C ILE A 83 -0.20 -6.35 7.64
N LYS A 84 0.33 -5.67 6.63
CA LYS A 84 1.07 -4.43 6.80
C LYS A 84 0.23 -3.35 6.12
N PRO A 85 -0.43 -2.44 6.88
CA PRO A 85 -1.23 -1.38 6.30
C PRO A 85 -0.39 -0.65 5.26
N GLU A 86 -0.75 -0.85 4.01
CA GLU A 86 -0.08 -0.16 2.94
C GLU A 86 -0.63 1.26 3.01
N LYS A 87 0.22 2.22 3.38
CA LYS A 87 -0.12 3.64 3.36
C LYS A 87 -0.82 3.89 2.02
N PRO A 88 -2.08 4.39 2.00
CA PRO A 88 -2.86 4.48 0.77
C PRO A 88 -1.98 5.12 -0.29
N ALA A 89 -1.64 4.36 -1.34
CA ALA A 89 -0.89 4.93 -2.44
C ALA A 89 -1.70 6.15 -2.89
N PRO A 90 -1.09 7.36 -2.94
CA PRO A 90 -1.82 8.55 -3.36
C PRO A 90 -2.51 8.20 -4.67
N PRO A 91 -3.81 8.50 -4.81
CA PRO A 91 -4.57 8.10 -5.98
C PRO A 91 -3.78 8.52 -7.20
N LYS A 92 -3.46 7.54 -8.06
CA LYS A 92 -2.73 7.82 -9.30
C LYS A 92 -3.48 8.98 -9.97
N PRO A 93 -2.82 10.11 -10.27
CA PRO A 93 -3.50 11.21 -10.93
C PRO A 93 -4.21 10.66 -12.18
N PRO A 94 -5.46 11.08 -12.44
CA PRO A 94 -6.24 10.55 -13.54
C PRO A 94 -5.36 10.53 -14.79
N ALA A 95 -5.23 9.36 -15.41
CA ALA A 95 -4.47 9.22 -16.63
C ALA A 95 -5.00 10.25 -17.62
N ALA A 96 -4.12 11.17 -18.05
CA ALA A 96 -4.47 12.19 -19.02
C ALA A 96 -5.16 11.51 -20.22
N PRO A 97 -6.31 12.03 -20.68
CA PRO A 97 -7.02 11.43 -21.79
C PRO A 97 -6.06 11.33 -22.98
N LYS A 98 -5.88 10.11 -23.48
CA LYS A 98 -5.07 9.80 -24.65
C LYS A 98 -5.59 10.66 -25.81
N PRO A 99 -4.74 11.48 -26.47
CA PRO A 99 -5.18 12.26 -27.62
C PRO A 99 -5.79 11.32 -28.67
N ALA A 100 -6.99 11.65 -29.12
CA ALA A 100 -7.65 10.98 -30.22
C ALA A 100 -6.77 11.09 -31.47
N VAL A 101 -6.32 9.96 -31.99
CA VAL A 101 -5.70 9.88 -33.32
C VAL A 101 -6.76 10.19 -34.37
N PRO A 102 -6.60 11.23 -35.21
CA PRO A 102 -7.45 11.40 -36.37
C PRO A 102 -7.09 10.31 -37.39
N THR A 103 -8.09 9.56 -37.82
CA THR A 103 -7.99 8.62 -38.94
C THR A 103 -8.45 9.33 -40.20
N ALA A 104 -7.58 9.42 -41.22
CA ALA A 104 -7.83 9.57 -42.66
C ALA A 104 -6.51 10.01 -43.33
N ALA A 105 -6.08 9.63 -44.53
CA ALA A 105 -6.46 8.65 -45.55
C ALA A 105 -5.26 8.56 -46.53
N SER A 106 -5.23 7.54 -47.38
CA SER A 106 -4.11 7.03 -48.20
C SER A 106 -3.46 7.96 -49.27
N ALA A 107 -2.13 7.77 -49.44
CA ALA A 107 -1.29 7.60 -50.67
C ALA A 107 -1.09 8.75 -51.71
N PRO A 108 -0.09 8.68 -52.64
CA PRO A 108 1.29 8.12 -52.63
C PRO A 108 2.40 9.03 -53.28
N ASP A 109 3.62 8.49 -53.35
CA ASP A 109 4.71 8.71 -54.34
C ASP A 109 5.79 9.80 -54.14
N GLY A 110 7.06 9.39 -54.35
CA GLY A 110 8.21 10.30 -54.55
C GLY A 110 9.51 10.00 -53.77
N GLN A 111 10.36 9.13 -54.30
CA GLN A 111 11.80 8.94 -53.99
C GLN A 111 12.65 9.82 -54.98
N PRO A 112 14.02 9.98 -54.97
CA PRO A 112 15.13 9.79 -54.00
C PRO A 112 16.09 11.01 -53.82
N SER A 113 17.04 10.91 -52.86
CA SER A 113 18.52 11.04 -53.07
C SER A 113 19.28 11.97 -52.09
N GLY A 114 20.36 11.43 -51.50
CA GLY A 114 21.64 12.14 -51.30
C GLY A 114 21.97 12.66 -49.89
N PRO A 115 23.26 12.87 -49.56
CA PRO A 115 23.92 12.16 -48.45
C PRO A 115 24.48 13.07 -47.35
N VAL A 116 25.18 12.48 -46.37
CA VAL A 116 26.48 12.93 -45.79
C VAL A 116 26.56 12.92 -44.24
N SER A 117 27.54 12.13 -43.78
CA SER A 117 28.43 12.28 -42.60
C SER A 117 27.98 11.93 -41.17
N SER A 118 28.55 10.83 -40.68
CA SER A 118 29.13 10.63 -39.34
C SER A 118 30.28 11.65 -39.08
N PRO A 119 30.80 11.89 -37.84
CA PRO A 119 31.20 10.84 -36.89
C PRO A 119 31.18 11.18 -35.35
N SER A 120 31.53 10.14 -34.57
CA SER A 120 32.27 10.15 -33.29
C SER A 120 31.63 10.56 -31.94
N THR A 121 31.41 9.52 -31.11
CA THR A 121 31.74 9.28 -29.66
C THR A 121 32.59 10.32 -28.88
N PRO A 122 32.64 10.33 -27.51
CA PRO A 122 32.51 9.18 -26.60
C PRO A 122 31.75 9.38 -25.26
N ALA A 123 31.64 8.24 -24.57
CA ALA A 123 31.12 8.02 -23.23
C ALA A 123 31.83 8.82 -22.12
N ASN A 124 31.04 9.28 -21.15
CA ASN A 124 31.55 9.77 -19.88
C ASN A 124 31.54 8.62 -18.84
N ALA A 125 32.72 8.35 -18.31
CA ALA A 125 32.96 7.49 -17.16
C ALA A 125 32.72 8.25 -15.84
N THR A 126 32.83 7.53 -14.71
CA THR A 126 32.88 7.97 -13.30
C THR A 126 31.58 7.64 -12.55
N SER A 127 31.55 6.92 -11.43
CA SER A 127 32.51 6.11 -10.66
C SER A 127 31.71 5.24 -9.67
N ALA A 128 32.31 4.12 -9.29
CA ALA A 128 31.89 3.11 -8.30
C ALA A 128 31.93 3.66 -6.84
N PRO A 129 31.62 2.90 -5.74
CA PRO A 129 31.88 1.46 -5.54
C PRO A 129 30.82 0.62 -4.78
N ALA A 130 31.18 -0.65 -4.63
CA ALA A 130 30.43 -1.85 -4.23
C ALA A 130 30.12 -1.99 -2.72
N PRO A 131 29.22 -2.91 -2.33
CA PRO A 131 28.96 -3.26 -0.93
C PRO A 131 30.00 -4.25 -0.39
N ALA A 132 30.42 -4.06 0.87
CA ALA A 132 31.25 -5.02 1.60
C ALA A 132 30.47 -5.59 2.80
N LEU A 133 30.34 -6.93 2.80
CA LEU A 133 30.10 -7.74 4.00
C LEU A 133 31.25 -7.54 5.00
N ALA A 134 30.95 -7.45 6.30
CA ALA A 134 31.39 -8.39 7.35
C ALA A 134 31.32 -7.82 8.77
N ALA A 135 31.08 -8.75 9.71
CA ALA A 135 31.51 -8.77 11.11
C ALA A 135 30.64 -8.07 12.18
N HIS A 136 29.83 -8.91 12.84
CA HIS A 136 29.39 -8.73 14.23
C HIS A 136 30.57 -8.97 15.18
N PRO A 137 30.75 -8.20 16.26
CA PRO A 137 31.56 -8.61 17.39
C PRO A 137 30.72 -9.31 18.47
N THR A 138 31.23 -10.47 18.87
CA THR A 138 30.86 -11.30 20.01
C THR A 138 31.40 -10.70 21.32
N ASP A 139 30.59 -10.82 22.38
CA ASP A 139 30.89 -11.05 23.81
C ASP A 139 32.21 -10.54 24.42
N LYS A 140 32.09 -9.71 25.47
CA LYS A 140 32.96 -9.85 26.65
C LYS A 140 32.31 -9.26 27.91
N SER A 141 31.84 -10.14 28.79
CA SER A 141 31.72 -9.87 30.23
C SER A 141 33.00 -10.30 30.95
N SER A 142 33.59 -9.41 31.74
CA SER A 142 34.48 -9.71 32.88
C SER A 142 34.57 -8.46 33.76
#